data_AF-X0BXK1-F1
#
_entry.id   AF-X0BXK1-F1
#
_cell.length_a   1.000
_cell.length_b   1.000
_cell.length_c   1.000
_cell.angle_alpha   90.00
_cell.angle_beta   90.00
_cell.angle_gamma   90.00
#
_symmetry.space_group_name_H-M   'P 1'
#
loop_
_entity.id
_entity.type
_entity.pdbx_description
1 polymer ?
#
loop_
_entity_poly.entity_id
_entity_poly.type
_entity_poly.pdbx_seq_one_letter_code
_entity_poly.pdbx_strand_id
1 'polypeptide(L)'
;MGKGGLDEAIPQFAGVHSGAGTLPAVKEALESVDTVIWIGNYPSDFNTGEFTTVVNKDAIVIDLQRFAVSIGKIQYPVSMKHILQRLVNSLRSNPISMASRHITWDPYPKFNFQASDDLKQDFLWGKLSSFFRPGDVIIGETGTSAFGLCDTKLPSGVMMFNQTVYGSIGYATGAIVGVGQAIKESEGKWKRPVLVTGEGSMHLTIQALADMLRWDLKPIIFVLNNGGYTVERLIHGKEAFYNEVAVLDYSMLGKTFGPAFESKYHGPIKTCGELSSLLRDPNFGNVGCLELVELILPPLDAPSAVIKTGAAIDAFNKAKAEQGPSGIQGA
;
A
#
# COMPACT_ATOMS: atom_id res chain seq x y z
N MET A 1 1.12 5.13 -4.47
CA MET A 1 0.87 4.31 -5.68
C MET A 1 2.09 3.50 -6.13
N GLY A 2 3.25 4.09 -6.44
CA GLY A 2 4.38 3.38 -7.09
C GLY A 2 5.27 2.46 -6.20
N LYS A 3 4.84 2.10 -4.99
CA LYS A 3 5.63 1.25 -4.08
C LYS A 3 5.82 -0.15 -4.67
N GLY A 4 6.98 -0.75 -4.45
CA GLY A 4 7.40 -2.01 -5.09
C GLY A 4 7.96 -1.85 -6.52
N GLY A 5 7.94 -0.64 -7.10
CA GLY A 5 8.58 -0.36 -8.40
C GLY A 5 10.09 -0.12 -8.32
N LEU A 6 10.59 0.35 -7.18
CA LEU A 6 12.01 0.57 -6.90
C LEU A 6 12.49 -0.46 -5.87
N ASP A 7 13.71 -0.94 -6.01
CA ASP A 7 14.33 -1.78 -4.99
C ASP A 7 14.68 -0.94 -3.74
N GLU A 8 14.03 -1.24 -2.62
CA GLU A 8 14.20 -0.50 -1.36
C GLU A 8 15.48 -0.90 -0.60
N ALA A 9 16.22 -1.90 -1.08
CA ALA A 9 17.50 -2.30 -0.51
C ALA A 9 18.67 -1.43 -0.98
N ILE A 10 18.47 -0.55 -1.97
CA ILE A 10 19.53 0.35 -2.42
C ILE A 10 19.90 1.35 -1.31
N PRO A 11 21.19 1.68 -1.11
CA PRO A 11 21.61 2.60 -0.04
C PRO A 11 21.03 4.01 -0.13
N GLN A 12 20.56 4.41 -1.32
CA GLN A 12 19.98 5.72 -1.59
C GLN A 12 18.46 5.76 -1.37
N PHE A 13 17.83 4.64 -1.00
CA PHE A 13 16.41 4.64 -0.71
C PHE A 13 16.13 5.47 0.55
N ALA A 14 15.44 6.58 0.34
CA ALA A 14 15.19 7.59 1.38
C ALA A 14 13.88 7.34 2.14
N GLY A 15 12.93 6.62 1.56
CA GLY A 15 11.58 6.41 2.12
C GLY A 15 10.47 6.68 1.11
N VAL A 16 9.24 6.65 1.59
CA VAL A 16 8.04 6.86 0.78
C VAL A 16 7.55 8.30 0.93
N HIS A 17 7.35 8.98 -0.21
CA HIS A 17 6.69 10.28 -0.25
C HIS A 17 5.20 10.11 -0.53
N SER A 18 4.36 10.65 0.35
CA SER A 18 2.90 10.55 0.30
C SER A 18 2.23 11.83 0.84
N GLY A 19 2.79 13.00 0.50
CA GLY A 19 2.30 14.30 0.99
C GLY A 19 2.37 14.44 2.50
N ALA A 20 1.26 14.77 3.15
CA ALA A 20 1.13 14.96 4.59
C ALA A 20 1.49 13.70 5.42
N GLY A 21 1.39 12.51 4.81
CA GLY A 21 1.82 11.24 5.40
C GLY A 21 3.33 11.01 5.35
N THR A 22 4.09 11.83 4.62
CA THR A 22 5.55 11.68 4.46
C THR A 22 6.27 11.86 5.79
N LEU A 23 7.26 11.00 6.05
CA LEU A 23 8.13 11.13 7.24
C LEU A 23 8.91 12.46 7.21
N PRO A 24 9.14 13.11 8.37
CA PRO A 24 9.80 14.41 8.42
C PRO A 24 11.15 14.47 7.69
N ALA A 25 12.01 13.47 7.84
CA ALA A 25 13.32 13.43 7.19
C ALA A 25 13.24 13.30 5.66
N VAL A 26 12.24 12.58 5.15
CA VAL A 26 11.99 12.47 3.70
C VAL A 26 11.48 13.80 3.14
N LYS A 27 10.60 14.47 3.89
CA LYS A 27 10.10 15.81 3.55
C LYS A 27 11.24 16.82 3.48
N GLU A 28 12.08 16.89 4.52
CA GLU A 28 13.25 17.79 4.56
C GLU A 28 14.21 17.53 3.40
N ALA A 29 14.45 16.25 3.06
CA ALA A 29 15.29 15.91 1.92
C ALA A 29 14.73 16.50 0.61
N LEU A 30 13.43 16.40 0.35
CA LEU A 30 12.77 16.96 -0.83
C LEU A 30 12.67 18.50 -0.83
N GLU A 31 12.64 19.14 0.34
CA GLU A 31 12.71 20.60 0.47
C GLU A 31 14.14 21.14 0.25
N SER A 32 15.16 20.30 0.42
CA SER A 32 16.57 20.71 0.34
C SER A 32 17.20 20.59 -1.06
N VAL A 33 16.52 19.99 -2.02
CA VAL A 33 17.06 19.76 -3.38
C VAL A 33 16.78 20.95 -4.30
N ASP A 34 17.65 21.16 -5.28
CA ASP A 34 17.51 22.14 -6.36
C ASP A 34 16.95 21.55 -7.66
N THR A 35 16.86 20.21 -7.74
CA THR A 35 16.34 19.48 -8.89
C THR A 35 15.61 18.22 -8.43
N VAL A 36 14.44 17.95 -9.02
CA VAL A 36 13.67 16.72 -8.79
C VAL A 36 13.41 16.02 -10.11
N ILE A 37 13.71 14.72 -10.17
CA ILE A 37 13.37 13.87 -11.32
C ILE A 37 12.19 12.99 -10.92
N TRP A 38 11.02 13.30 -11.47
CA TRP A 38 9.84 12.46 -11.36
C TRP A 38 9.79 11.45 -12.49
N ILE A 39 9.55 10.18 -12.16
CA ILE A 39 9.41 9.10 -13.14
C ILE A 39 7.99 8.55 -13.04
N GLY A 40 7.15 8.89 -14.02
CA GLY A 40 5.74 8.48 -14.05
C GLY A 40 4.93 9.04 -12.89
N ASN A 41 5.18 10.29 -12.47
CA ASN A 41 4.43 10.92 -11.39
C ASN A 41 2.95 11.06 -11.78
N TYR A 42 2.05 10.74 -10.84
CA TYR A 42 0.61 10.88 -11.04
C TYR A 42 -0.01 11.49 -9.77
N PRO A 43 -0.23 12.81 -9.74
CA PRO A 43 -0.68 13.51 -8.55
C PRO A 43 -2.21 13.37 -8.37
N SER A 44 -2.65 12.25 -7.79
CA SER A 44 -4.02 12.15 -7.23
C SER A 44 -4.03 12.58 -5.76
N ASP A 45 -5.21 12.94 -5.27
CA ASP A 45 -5.52 13.18 -3.86
C ASP A 45 -4.82 12.18 -2.92
N PHE A 46 -5.15 10.89 -2.97
CA PHE A 46 -4.56 9.88 -2.09
C PHE A 46 -3.07 9.63 -2.34
N ASN A 47 -2.61 9.76 -3.59
CA ASN A 47 -1.18 9.56 -3.90
C ASN A 47 -0.30 10.71 -3.37
N THR A 48 -0.90 11.87 -3.11
CA THR A 48 -0.22 13.09 -2.66
C THR A 48 -0.70 13.57 -1.29
N GLY A 49 -1.46 12.75 -0.56
CA GLY A 49 -2.02 13.10 0.75
C GLY A 49 -2.85 14.37 0.70
N GLU A 50 -3.87 14.42 -0.17
CA GLU A 50 -4.72 15.60 -0.42
C GLU A 50 -3.96 16.79 -1.02
N PHE A 51 -3.15 16.54 -2.06
CA PHE A 51 -2.39 17.58 -2.78
C PHE A 51 -1.39 18.34 -1.90
N THR A 52 -0.91 17.70 -0.84
CA THR A 52 0.08 18.25 0.09
C THR A 52 1.50 17.79 -0.23
N THR A 53 1.78 17.46 -1.49
CA THR A 53 3.14 17.18 -1.97
C THR A 53 4.08 18.32 -1.59
N VAL A 54 5.21 17.96 -1.00
CA VAL A 54 6.22 18.92 -0.58
C VAL A 54 7.47 18.71 -1.43
N VAL A 55 7.81 19.74 -2.20
CA VAL A 55 9.06 19.87 -2.94
C VAL A 55 9.50 21.33 -2.88
N ASN A 56 10.82 21.57 -2.88
CA ASN A 56 11.37 22.91 -3.01
C ASN A 56 10.74 23.66 -4.20
N LYS A 57 10.14 24.83 -3.93
CA LYS A 57 9.45 25.64 -4.96
C LYS A 57 10.40 26.20 -6.02
N ASP A 58 11.67 26.38 -5.68
CA ASP A 58 12.69 26.89 -6.57
C ASP A 58 13.42 25.78 -7.34
N ALA A 59 13.10 24.50 -7.06
CA ALA A 59 13.75 23.37 -7.73
C ALA A 59 13.30 23.23 -9.19
N ILE A 60 14.23 22.83 -10.05
CA ILE A 60 13.91 22.39 -11.41
C ILE A 60 13.28 21.01 -11.34
N VAL A 61 12.01 20.95 -11.72
CA VAL A 61 11.29 19.68 -11.87
C VAL A 61 11.53 19.13 -13.28
N ILE A 62 12.03 17.90 -13.36
CA ILE A 62 12.07 17.08 -14.57
C ILE A 62 11.02 15.99 -14.43
N ASP A 63 9.90 16.12 -15.12
CA ASP A 63 8.80 15.16 -15.08
C ASP A 63 8.82 14.25 -16.32
N LEU A 64 9.17 12.98 -16.10
CA LEU A 64 9.27 11.97 -17.14
C LEU A 64 7.97 11.17 -17.22
N GLN A 65 7.14 11.47 -18.22
CA GLN A 65 5.84 10.81 -18.45
C GLN A 65 5.87 9.86 -19.65
N ARG A 66 4.84 9.01 -19.75
CA ARG A 66 4.75 7.99 -20.81
C ARG A 66 4.87 8.57 -22.22
N PHE A 67 4.28 9.74 -22.47
CA PHE A 67 4.19 10.35 -23.80
C PHE A 67 4.82 11.74 -23.91
N ALA A 68 5.22 12.34 -22.79
CA ALA A 68 5.85 13.65 -22.75
C ALA A 68 6.91 13.70 -21.66
N VAL A 69 7.87 14.60 -21.81
CA VAL A 69 8.84 14.94 -20.76
C VAL A 69 8.78 16.44 -20.55
N SER A 70 8.67 16.88 -19.31
CA SER A 70 8.74 18.30 -18.95
C SER A 70 10.05 18.59 -18.22
N ILE A 71 10.71 19.69 -18.57
CA ILE A 71 11.87 20.23 -17.85
C ILE A 71 11.51 21.66 -17.45
N GLY A 72 11.28 21.88 -16.16
CA GLY A 72 10.68 23.11 -15.66
C GLY A 72 9.33 23.36 -16.35
N LYS A 73 9.21 24.49 -17.06
CA LYS A 73 8.00 24.89 -17.78
C LYS A 73 7.93 24.42 -19.23
N ILE A 74 9.00 23.82 -19.76
CA ILE A 74 9.07 23.42 -21.17
C ILE A 74 8.71 21.94 -21.27
N GLN A 75 7.78 21.63 -22.17
CA GLN A 75 7.35 20.26 -22.45
C GLN A 75 7.88 19.80 -23.81
N TYR A 76 8.34 18.54 -23.86
CA TYR A 76 8.83 17.86 -25.04
C TYR A 76 7.95 16.64 -25.33
N PRO A 77 7.46 16.45 -26.57
CA PRO A 77 6.59 15.33 -26.94
C PRO A 77 7.41 14.05 -27.19
N VAL A 78 8.09 13.58 -26.15
CA VAL A 78 8.97 12.41 -26.19
C VAL A 78 8.63 11.47 -25.04
N SER A 79 8.72 10.16 -25.28
CA SER A 79 8.43 9.15 -24.27
C SER A 79 9.56 9.02 -23.24
N MET A 80 9.22 8.92 -21.96
CA MET A 80 10.17 8.59 -20.89
C MET A 80 11.00 7.33 -21.19
N LYS A 81 10.44 6.33 -21.90
CA LYS A 81 11.15 5.09 -22.22
C LYS A 81 12.43 5.35 -23.01
N HIS A 82 12.38 6.23 -24.01
CA HIS A 82 13.53 6.57 -24.83
C HIS A 82 14.50 7.49 -24.10
N ILE A 83 13.98 8.44 -23.33
CA ILE A 83 14.80 9.40 -22.58
C ILE A 83 15.58 8.71 -21.46
N LEU A 84 14.94 7.86 -20.66
CA LEU A 84 15.60 7.12 -19.58
C LEU A 84 16.73 6.22 -20.11
N GLN A 85 16.51 5.51 -21.21
CA GLN A 85 17.55 4.67 -21.83
C GLN A 85 18.77 5.51 -22.26
N ARG A 86 18.54 6.64 -22.94
CA ARG A 86 19.63 7.53 -23.36
C ARG A 86 20.32 8.20 -22.17
N LEU A 87 19.57 8.63 -21.16
CA LEU A 87 20.10 9.24 -19.95
C LEU A 87 21.02 8.27 -19.19
N VAL A 88 20.58 7.02 -18.98
CA VAL A 88 21.40 5.99 -18.33
C VAL A 88 22.70 5.72 -19.11
N ASN A 89 22.62 5.60 -20.45
CA ASN A 89 23.82 5.40 -21.27
C ASN A 89 24.77 6.60 -21.23
N SER A 90 24.23 7.82 -21.23
CA SER A 90 25.00 9.06 -21.10
C SER A 90 25.72 9.13 -19.76
N LEU A 91 25.02 8.85 -18.65
CA LEU A 91 25.58 8.86 -17.30
C LEU A 91 26.64 7.77 -17.07
N ARG A 92 26.52 6.62 -17.75
CA ARG A 92 27.57 5.58 -17.73
C ARG A 92 28.83 6.01 -18.48
N SER A 93 28.65 6.72 -19.60
CA SER A 93 29.76 7.18 -20.45
C SER A 93 30.45 8.42 -19.88
N ASN A 94 29.67 9.28 -19.21
CA ASN A 94 30.10 10.51 -18.57
C ASN A 94 29.54 10.55 -17.14
N PRO A 95 30.19 9.85 -16.18
CA PRO A 95 29.75 9.84 -14.80
C PRO A 95 29.81 11.25 -14.20
N ILE A 96 28.78 11.61 -13.45
CA ILE A 96 28.77 12.87 -12.70
C ILE A 96 29.74 12.72 -11.51
N SER A 97 30.67 13.66 -11.35
CA SER A 97 31.68 13.65 -10.27
C SER A 97 31.14 13.96 -8.87
N MET A 98 29.82 14.11 -8.71
CA MET A 98 29.18 14.49 -7.46
C MET A 98 28.91 13.24 -6.61
N ALA A 99 29.39 13.25 -5.37
CA ALA A 99 29.12 12.18 -4.42
C ALA A 99 27.61 12.14 -4.10
N SER A 100 27.05 10.93 -4.07
CA SER A 100 25.69 10.72 -3.59
C SER A 100 25.61 11.11 -2.11
N ARG A 101 24.56 11.86 -1.73
CA ARG A 101 24.27 12.11 -0.32
C ARG A 101 23.88 10.79 0.35
N HIS A 102 24.53 10.46 1.46
CA HIS A 102 24.15 9.32 2.28
C HIS A 102 22.85 9.64 3.03
N ILE A 103 21.93 8.68 3.05
CA ILE A 103 20.72 8.75 3.86
C ILE A 103 21.12 8.51 5.32
N THR A 104 20.82 9.47 6.20
CA THR A 104 21.22 9.46 7.62
C THR A 104 20.09 9.09 8.58
N TRP A 105 18.90 8.80 8.06
CA TRP A 105 17.72 8.41 8.83
C TRP A 105 17.26 7.00 8.46
N ASP A 106 16.42 6.41 9.31
CA ASP A 106 15.74 5.15 8.99
C ASP A 106 14.47 5.46 8.17
N PRO A 107 14.35 4.96 6.93
CA PRO A 107 13.14 5.10 6.13
C PRO A 107 11.92 4.40 6.72
N TYR A 108 12.13 3.47 7.67
CA TYR A 108 11.11 2.64 8.30
C TYR A 108 11.26 2.67 9.83
N PRO A 109 10.89 3.78 10.49
CA PRO A 109 11.07 3.93 11.92
C PRO A 109 10.35 2.81 12.69
N LYS A 110 11.03 2.26 13.68
CA LYS A 110 10.51 1.19 14.52
C LYS A 110 9.89 1.74 15.78
N PHE A 111 8.72 1.21 16.13
CA PHE A 111 8.02 1.50 17.37
C PHE A 111 8.23 0.34 18.36
N ASN A 112 8.27 0.66 19.65
CA ASN A 112 8.45 -0.33 20.71
C ASN A 112 7.10 -0.87 21.16
N PHE A 113 6.90 -2.17 21.02
CA PHE A 113 5.71 -2.90 21.46
C PHE A 113 6.12 -4.13 22.27
N GLN A 114 5.35 -4.46 23.30
CA GLN A 114 5.47 -5.68 24.09
C GLN A 114 4.63 -6.80 23.46
N ALA A 115 5.00 -8.06 23.73
CA ALA A 115 4.27 -9.22 23.21
C ALA A 115 2.80 -9.28 23.67
N SER A 116 2.52 -8.77 24.88
CA SER A 116 1.18 -8.72 25.47
C SER A 116 0.32 -7.56 24.96
N ASP A 117 0.90 -6.61 24.22
CA ASP A 117 0.15 -5.46 23.73
C ASP A 117 -0.87 -5.91 22.67
N ASP A 118 -2.04 -5.29 22.70
CA ASP A 118 -3.04 -5.42 21.63
C ASP A 118 -2.38 -5.12 20.29
N LEU A 119 -2.82 -5.84 19.26
CA LEU A 119 -2.34 -5.62 17.91
C LEU A 119 -2.72 -4.21 17.46
N LYS A 120 -1.72 -3.48 16.95
CA LYS A 120 -1.86 -2.12 16.43
C LYS A 120 -1.28 -2.02 15.03
N GLN A 121 -1.80 -1.11 14.23
CA GLN A 121 -1.32 -0.87 12.87
C GLN A 121 0.15 -0.41 12.85
N ASP A 122 0.56 0.47 13.76
CA ASP A 122 1.96 0.92 13.90
C ASP A 122 2.93 -0.25 14.15
N PHE A 123 2.49 -1.32 14.81
CA PHE A 123 3.26 -2.56 14.97
C PHE A 123 3.19 -3.43 13.71
N LEU A 124 1.98 -3.64 13.18
CA LEU A 124 1.66 -4.55 12.09
C LEU A 124 2.54 -4.30 10.86
N TRP A 125 2.63 -3.04 10.40
CA TRP A 125 3.32 -2.69 9.16
C TRP A 125 4.82 -2.93 9.24
N GLY A 126 5.46 -2.46 10.31
CA GLY A 126 6.86 -2.77 10.59
C GLY A 126 7.10 -4.28 10.70
N LYS A 127 6.17 -5.01 11.33
CA LYS A 127 6.30 -6.44 11.57
C LYS A 127 6.16 -7.28 10.29
N LEU A 128 5.26 -6.93 9.37
CA LEU A 128 5.10 -7.61 8.08
C LEU A 128 6.37 -7.56 7.21
N SER A 129 7.24 -6.56 7.41
CA SER A 129 8.56 -6.50 6.76
C SER A 129 9.39 -7.77 6.97
N SER A 130 9.21 -8.47 8.10
CA SER A 130 9.92 -9.71 8.42
C SER A 130 9.36 -10.97 7.74
N PHE A 131 8.15 -10.87 7.18
CA PHE A 131 7.47 -11.98 6.51
C PHE A 131 7.67 -11.98 5.00
N PHE A 132 7.75 -10.79 4.41
CA PHE A 132 7.96 -10.65 2.98
C PHE A 132 9.34 -11.14 2.57
N ARG A 133 9.43 -11.71 1.38
CA ARG A 133 10.66 -12.26 0.81
C ARG A 133 10.66 -12.21 -0.71
N PRO A 134 11.83 -12.33 -1.36
CA PRO A 134 11.93 -12.25 -2.83
C PRO A 134 10.95 -13.20 -3.53
N GLY A 135 10.29 -12.69 -4.59
CA GLY A 135 9.29 -13.43 -5.35
C GLY A 135 7.85 -13.28 -4.84
N ASP A 136 7.63 -12.58 -3.72
CA ASP A 136 6.27 -12.22 -3.29
C ASP A 136 5.64 -11.20 -4.24
N VAL A 137 4.34 -11.37 -4.47
CA VAL A 137 3.50 -10.42 -5.19
C VAL A 137 2.36 -10.00 -4.27
N ILE A 138 2.44 -8.77 -3.79
CA ILE A 138 1.58 -8.23 -2.76
C ILE A 138 0.50 -7.34 -3.39
N ILE A 139 -0.75 -7.49 -2.97
CA ILE A 139 -1.80 -6.51 -3.23
C ILE A 139 -2.27 -5.91 -1.92
N GLY A 140 -2.18 -4.58 -1.82
CA GLY A 140 -2.76 -3.80 -0.73
C GLY A 140 -4.12 -3.23 -1.14
N GLU A 141 -5.17 -3.58 -0.41
CA GLU A 141 -6.52 -3.07 -0.66
C GLU A 141 -6.65 -1.58 -0.30
N THR A 142 -7.56 -0.89 -0.99
CA THR A 142 -8.01 0.45 -0.60
C THR A 142 -8.50 0.45 0.85
N GLY A 143 -8.06 1.44 1.63
CA GLY A 143 -8.28 1.49 3.07
C GLY A 143 -6.95 1.51 3.82
N THR A 144 -6.96 1.14 5.10
CA THR A 144 -5.75 1.18 5.94
C THR A 144 -4.62 0.32 5.38
N SER A 145 -4.93 -0.76 4.66
CA SER A 145 -3.95 -1.66 4.02
C SER A 145 -3.04 -0.95 3.02
N ALA A 146 -3.59 -0.24 2.03
CA ALA A 146 -2.78 0.43 1.01
C ALA A 146 -1.89 1.54 1.58
N PHE A 147 -2.38 2.28 2.58
CA PHE A 147 -1.59 3.31 3.27
C PHE A 147 -0.53 2.69 4.18
N GLY A 148 -0.90 1.71 5.00
CA GLY A 148 -0.01 1.10 5.97
C GLY A 148 1.10 0.26 5.35
N LEU A 149 0.84 -0.39 4.21
CA LEU A 149 1.90 -1.05 3.46
C LEU A 149 2.99 -0.09 2.99
N CYS A 150 2.76 1.23 2.92
CA CYS A 150 3.82 2.21 2.67
C CYS A 150 4.90 2.21 3.76
N ASP A 151 4.53 1.89 5.00
CA ASP A 151 5.43 1.81 6.16
C ASP A 151 6.08 0.42 6.30
N THR A 152 5.83 -0.48 5.35
CA THR A 152 6.43 -1.81 5.32
C THR A 152 7.64 -1.83 4.39
N LYS A 153 8.79 -2.30 4.89
CA LYS A 153 10.00 -2.47 4.08
C LYS A 153 9.83 -3.67 3.15
N LEU A 154 10.03 -3.47 1.86
CA LEU A 154 9.97 -4.53 0.86
C LEU A 154 11.39 -5.05 0.52
N PRO A 155 11.67 -6.35 0.66
CA PRO A 155 12.90 -6.94 0.15
C PRO A 155 13.02 -6.82 -1.37
N SER A 156 14.25 -6.88 -1.88
CA SER A 156 14.52 -6.93 -3.31
C SER A 156 13.77 -8.10 -3.98
N GLY A 157 13.19 -7.86 -5.15
CA GLY A 157 12.44 -8.87 -5.89
C GLY A 157 11.00 -9.10 -5.39
N VAL A 158 10.50 -8.28 -4.46
CA VAL A 158 9.06 -8.19 -4.15
C VAL A 158 8.39 -7.21 -5.09
N MET A 159 7.20 -7.56 -5.57
CA MET A 159 6.31 -6.63 -6.27
C MET A 159 5.13 -6.27 -5.37
N MET A 160 4.70 -5.01 -5.42
CA MET A 160 3.51 -4.54 -4.73
C MET A 160 2.60 -3.79 -5.70
N PHE A 161 1.29 -4.05 -5.60
CA PHE A 161 0.25 -3.34 -6.33
C PHE A 161 -0.78 -2.79 -5.36
N ASN A 162 -1.38 -1.67 -5.75
CA ASN A 162 -2.55 -1.07 -5.12
C ASN A 162 -3.35 -0.34 -6.19
N GLN A 163 -4.57 0.05 -5.84
CA GLN A 163 -5.47 0.76 -6.73
C GLN A 163 -5.65 2.23 -6.30
N THR A 164 -4.58 2.90 -5.82
CA THR A 164 -4.65 4.22 -5.15
C THR A 164 -5.49 5.27 -5.90
N VAL A 165 -5.53 5.24 -7.23
CA VAL A 165 -6.27 6.23 -8.03
C VAL A 165 -7.75 5.89 -8.19
N TYR A 166 -8.09 4.62 -8.48
CA TYR A 166 -9.49 4.24 -8.71
C TYR A 166 -10.24 3.93 -7.41
N GLY A 167 -9.53 3.39 -6.41
CA GLY A 167 -10.03 3.31 -5.04
C GLY A 167 -11.25 2.40 -4.82
N SER A 168 -11.50 1.41 -5.68
CA SER A 168 -12.66 0.53 -5.53
C SER A 168 -12.37 -0.58 -4.51
N ILE A 169 -12.96 -0.48 -3.32
CA ILE A 169 -12.89 -1.54 -2.32
C ILE A 169 -13.44 -2.87 -2.87
N GLY A 170 -12.82 -3.99 -2.50
CA GLY A 170 -13.11 -5.33 -3.03
C GLY A 170 -12.28 -5.68 -4.27
N TYR A 171 -11.61 -4.71 -4.90
CA TYR A 171 -10.69 -4.96 -6.01
C TYR A 171 -9.60 -5.96 -5.64
N ALA A 172 -8.94 -5.81 -4.49
CA ALA A 172 -7.76 -6.59 -4.16
C ALA A 172 -8.07 -8.08 -3.97
N THR A 173 -9.22 -8.39 -3.35
CA THR A 173 -9.69 -9.78 -3.16
C THR A 173 -10.01 -10.45 -4.50
N GLY A 174 -10.56 -9.73 -5.48
CA GLY A 174 -10.72 -10.27 -6.83
C GLY A 174 -9.39 -10.36 -7.61
N ALA A 175 -8.58 -9.31 -7.54
CA ALA A 175 -7.34 -9.18 -8.30
C ALA A 175 -6.28 -10.23 -7.91
N ILE A 176 -6.28 -10.70 -6.66
CA ILE A 176 -5.32 -11.72 -6.22
C ILE A 176 -5.51 -13.06 -6.96
N VAL A 177 -6.71 -13.34 -7.50
CA VAL A 177 -6.96 -14.51 -8.37
C VAL A 177 -6.10 -14.41 -9.63
N GLY A 178 -6.10 -13.24 -10.29
CA GLY A 178 -5.27 -12.99 -11.46
C GLY A 178 -3.77 -13.07 -11.15
N VAL A 179 -3.35 -12.54 -10.00
CA VAL A 179 -1.96 -12.67 -9.53
C VAL A 179 -1.58 -14.13 -9.31
N GLY A 180 -2.43 -14.91 -8.64
CA GLY A 180 -2.18 -16.34 -8.42
C GLY A 180 -2.00 -17.10 -9.73
N GLN A 181 -2.85 -16.83 -10.72
CA GLN A 181 -2.73 -17.44 -12.04
C GLN A 181 -1.43 -17.02 -12.75
N ALA A 182 -1.10 -15.71 -12.72
CA ALA A 182 0.15 -15.22 -13.30
C ALA A 182 1.39 -15.83 -12.63
N ILE A 183 1.35 -16.08 -11.31
CA ILE A 183 2.44 -16.76 -10.59
C ILE A 183 2.64 -18.18 -11.14
N LYS A 184 1.57 -18.95 -11.36
CA LYS A 184 1.65 -20.30 -11.95
C LYS A 184 2.28 -20.29 -13.35
N GLU A 185 1.93 -19.30 -14.16
CA GLU A 185 2.42 -19.13 -15.54
C GLU A 185 3.83 -18.53 -15.62
N SER A 186 4.37 -18.01 -14.50
CA SER A 186 5.60 -17.23 -14.49
C SER A 186 6.90 -18.01 -14.58
N GLU A 187 6.83 -19.34 -14.73
CA GLU A 187 8.00 -20.25 -14.73
C GLU A 187 8.90 -20.05 -13.50
N GLY A 188 8.29 -19.73 -12.36
CA GLY A 188 9.00 -19.53 -11.09
C GLY A 188 9.65 -18.16 -10.93
N LYS A 189 9.37 -17.18 -11.80
CA LYS A 189 9.76 -15.78 -11.58
C LYS A 189 9.14 -15.19 -10.31
N TRP A 190 7.88 -15.53 -10.04
CA TRP A 190 7.17 -15.16 -8.82
C TRP A 190 6.75 -16.42 -8.05
N LYS A 191 6.51 -16.27 -6.74
CA LYS A 191 6.40 -17.41 -5.81
C LYS A 191 5.12 -17.39 -4.98
N ARG A 192 4.74 -16.25 -4.40
CA ARG A 192 3.62 -16.19 -3.47
C ARG A 192 2.67 -15.03 -3.77
N PRO A 193 1.37 -15.29 -3.92
CA PRO A 193 0.35 -14.25 -3.86
C PRO A 193 0.11 -13.88 -2.40
N VAL A 194 0.24 -12.59 -2.07
CA VAL A 194 -0.06 -12.08 -0.74
C VAL A 194 -1.10 -10.97 -0.84
N LEU A 195 -2.19 -11.10 -0.10
CA LEU A 195 -3.26 -10.11 -0.03
C LEU A 195 -3.29 -9.50 1.37
N VAL A 196 -3.33 -8.18 1.46
CA VAL A 196 -3.65 -7.46 2.71
C VAL A 196 -4.91 -6.64 2.45
N THR A 197 -6.01 -7.00 3.10
CA THR A 197 -7.32 -6.40 2.86
C THR A 197 -8.05 -6.10 4.17
N GLY A 198 -8.82 -5.02 4.17
CA GLY A 198 -9.86 -4.84 5.18
C GLY A 198 -10.95 -5.89 5.02
N GLU A 199 -11.59 -6.23 6.12
CA GLU A 199 -12.74 -7.11 6.15
C GLU A 199 -13.93 -6.54 5.37
N GLY A 200 -14.23 -5.25 5.54
CA GLY A 200 -15.32 -4.61 4.82
C GLY A 200 -15.12 -4.67 3.30
N SER A 201 -13.89 -4.44 2.83
CA SER A 201 -13.55 -4.56 1.41
C SER A 201 -13.64 -6.01 0.91
N MET A 202 -13.19 -6.98 1.70
CA MET A 202 -13.29 -8.40 1.35
C MET A 202 -14.76 -8.81 1.11
N HIS A 203 -15.70 -8.31 1.92
CA HIS A 203 -17.12 -8.71 1.82
C HIS A 203 -17.72 -8.45 0.44
N LEU A 204 -17.27 -7.41 -0.29
CA LEU A 204 -17.81 -7.06 -1.61
C LEU A 204 -17.49 -8.12 -2.68
N THR A 205 -16.39 -8.85 -2.53
CA THR A 205 -15.89 -9.81 -3.54
C THR A 205 -15.43 -11.13 -2.91
N ILE A 206 -15.97 -11.47 -1.74
CA ILE A 206 -15.57 -12.63 -0.93
C ILE A 206 -15.71 -13.97 -1.67
N GLN A 207 -16.65 -14.07 -2.62
CA GLN A 207 -16.85 -15.24 -3.47
C GLN A 207 -15.63 -15.57 -4.33
N ALA A 208 -14.70 -14.63 -4.55
CA ALA A 208 -13.43 -14.90 -5.23
C ALA A 208 -12.58 -15.96 -4.49
N LEU A 209 -12.81 -16.19 -3.19
CA LEU A 209 -12.20 -17.31 -2.46
C LEU A 209 -12.50 -18.66 -3.12
N ALA A 210 -13.70 -18.84 -3.68
CA ALA A 210 -14.06 -20.07 -4.40
C ALA A 210 -13.17 -20.28 -5.63
N ASP A 211 -12.83 -19.22 -6.37
CA ASP A 211 -11.92 -19.31 -7.50
C ASP A 211 -10.47 -19.55 -7.05
N MET A 212 -10.01 -18.90 -5.97
CA MET A 212 -8.68 -19.16 -5.39
C MET A 212 -8.49 -20.64 -5.02
N LEU A 213 -9.52 -21.26 -4.44
CA LEU A 213 -9.52 -22.67 -4.05
C LEU A 213 -9.65 -23.58 -5.26
N ARG A 214 -10.66 -23.36 -6.12
CA ARG A 214 -10.91 -24.17 -7.33
C ARG A 214 -9.71 -24.23 -8.27
N TRP A 215 -8.94 -23.15 -8.36
CA TRP A 215 -7.75 -23.07 -9.21
C TRP A 215 -6.46 -23.36 -8.46
N ASP A 216 -6.51 -23.74 -7.18
CA ASP A 216 -5.34 -24.07 -6.34
C ASP A 216 -4.27 -22.96 -6.35
N LEU A 217 -4.68 -21.70 -6.11
CA LEU A 217 -3.83 -20.51 -6.26
C LEU A 217 -3.00 -20.16 -5.01
N LYS A 218 -3.31 -20.76 -3.87
CA LYS A 218 -2.49 -20.72 -2.63
C LYS A 218 -2.12 -19.31 -2.13
N PRO A 219 -3.05 -18.33 -2.10
CA PRO A 219 -2.74 -17.02 -1.56
C PRO A 219 -2.61 -17.05 -0.03
N ILE A 220 -1.80 -16.14 0.49
CA ILE A 220 -1.76 -15.81 1.91
C ILE A 220 -2.51 -14.49 2.10
N ILE A 221 -3.60 -14.54 2.85
CA ILE A 221 -4.57 -13.44 2.96
C ILE A 221 -4.57 -12.93 4.39
N PHE A 222 -4.12 -11.70 4.60
CA PHE A 222 -4.26 -10.98 5.85
C PHE A 222 -5.54 -10.14 5.81
N VAL A 223 -6.51 -10.50 6.67
CA VAL A 223 -7.76 -9.76 6.86
C VAL A 223 -7.62 -8.87 8.08
N LEU A 224 -7.69 -7.56 7.87
CA LEU A 224 -7.74 -6.58 8.94
C LEU A 224 -9.19 -6.49 9.42
N ASN A 225 -9.50 -7.14 10.54
CA ASN A 225 -10.82 -7.09 11.17
C ASN A 225 -10.80 -6.03 12.28
N ASN A 226 -11.20 -4.81 11.93
CA ASN A 226 -11.36 -3.68 12.85
C ASN A 226 -12.84 -3.33 13.09
N GLY A 227 -13.73 -4.24 12.71
CA GLY A 227 -15.17 -4.14 12.92
C GLY A 227 -15.82 -3.07 12.05
N GLY A 228 -15.32 -2.80 10.84
CA GLY A 228 -16.00 -1.92 9.87
C GLY A 228 -15.10 -1.05 9.00
N TYR A 229 -15.65 0.04 8.48
CA TYR A 229 -14.92 0.95 7.61
C TYR A 229 -14.12 1.98 8.41
N THR A 230 -12.97 1.59 8.97
CA THR A 230 -12.11 2.49 9.77
C THR A 230 -11.74 3.80 9.06
N VAL A 231 -11.43 3.76 7.76
CA VAL A 231 -11.10 4.98 7.01
C VAL A 231 -12.30 5.93 6.96
N GLU A 232 -13.49 5.41 6.66
CA GLU A 232 -14.71 6.20 6.63
C GLU A 232 -15.06 6.74 8.02
N ARG A 233 -14.90 5.96 9.09
CA ARG A 233 -15.07 6.45 10.48
C ARG A 233 -14.18 7.65 10.79
N LEU A 234 -12.96 7.66 10.27
CA LEU A 234 -12.00 8.76 10.46
C LEU A 234 -12.30 9.98 9.58
N ILE A 235 -13.00 9.81 8.47
CA ILE A 235 -13.49 10.89 7.61
C ILE A 235 -14.80 11.46 8.17
N HIS A 236 -15.81 10.62 8.36
CA HIS A 236 -17.14 11.04 8.77
C HIS A 236 -17.92 9.92 9.48
N GLY A 237 -18.63 10.29 10.54
CA GLY A 237 -19.50 9.35 11.26
C GLY A 237 -18.72 8.26 12.01
N LYS A 238 -17.87 8.65 12.96
CA LYS A 238 -17.06 7.72 13.79
C LYS A 238 -17.84 6.54 14.36
N GLU A 239 -19.10 6.77 14.72
CA GLU A 239 -20.02 5.77 15.30
C GLU A 239 -21.26 5.54 14.40
N ALA A 240 -21.22 5.97 13.14
CA ALA A 240 -22.37 5.87 12.26
C ALA A 240 -22.59 4.42 11.79
N PHE A 241 -23.85 3.99 11.80
CA PHE A 241 -24.26 2.63 11.42
C PHE A 241 -23.80 2.21 10.01
N TYR A 242 -23.73 3.14 9.05
CA TYR A 242 -23.27 2.82 7.69
C TYR A 242 -21.78 2.46 7.61
N ASN A 243 -21.01 2.70 8.68
CA ASN A 243 -19.61 2.28 8.79
C ASN A 243 -19.46 0.90 9.44
N GLU A 244 -20.55 0.26 9.84
CA GLU A 244 -20.56 -1.12 10.32
C GLU A 244 -20.66 -2.10 9.14
N VAL A 245 -20.12 -3.30 9.35
CA VAL A 245 -20.15 -4.40 8.37
C VAL A 245 -20.67 -5.66 9.04
N ALA A 246 -21.14 -6.61 8.24
CA ALA A 246 -21.62 -7.89 8.77
C ALA A 246 -20.48 -8.64 9.49
N VAL A 247 -20.80 -9.26 10.62
CA VAL A 247 -19.85 -10.12 11.34
C VAL A 247 -19.83 -11.49 10.67
N LEU A 248 -18.69 -11.89 10.12
CA LEU A 248 -18.48 -13.20 9.51
C LEU A 248 -17.58 -14.07 10.39
N ASP A 249 -17.77 -15.38 10.30
CA ASP A 249 -16.83 -16.36 10.83
C ASP A 249 -15.76 -16.66 9.78
N TYR A 250 -14.63 -15.96 9.86
CA TYR A 250 -13.52 -16.11 8.91
C TYR A 250 -12.90 -17.51 8.92
N SER A 251 -13.03 -18.24 10.04
CA SER A 251 -12.52 -19.61 10.16
C SER A 251 -13.25 -20.61 9.28
N MET A 252 -14.48 -20.28 8.88
CA MET A 252 -15.32 -21.14 8.05
C MET A 252 -15.16 -20.89 6.56
N LEU A 253 -14.56 -19.77 6.13
CA LEU A 253 -14.59 -19.34 4.72
C LEU A 253 -13.97 -20.37 3.77
N GLY A 254 -12.82 -20.94 4.12
CA GLY A 254 -12.17 -21.96 3.30
C GLY A 254 -13.06 -23.20 3.10
N LYS A 255 -13.68 -23.69 4.19
CA LYS A 255 -14.62 -24.83 4.15
C LYS A 255 -15.90 -24.50 3.39
N THR A 256 -16.41 -23.28 3.53
CA THR A 256 -17.66 -22.85 2.89
C THR A 256 -17.50 -22.71 1.37
N PHE A 257 -16.41 -22.10 0.90
CA PHE A 257 -16.21 -21.83 -0.53
C PHE A 257 -15.51 -22.96 -1.30
N GLY A 258 -14.78 -23.85 -0.61
CA GLY A 258 -14.09 -24.95 -1.26
C GLY A 258 -13.81 -26.10 -0.30
N PRO A 259 -14.82 -26.83 0.17
CA PRO A 259 -14.67 -27.91 1.17
C PRO A 259 -13.78 -29.07 0.69
N ALA A 260 -13.57 -29.21 -0.62
CA ALA A 260 -12.70 -30.22 -1.21
C ALA A 260 -11.21 -29.82 -1.25
N PHE A 261 -10.89 -28.56 -0.93
CA PHE A 261 -9.54 -28.02 -1.02
C PHE A 261 -8.97 -27.74 0.37
N GLU A 262 -7.67 -27.97 0.55
CA GLU A 262 -7.00 -27.61 1.79
C GLU A 262 -6.96 -26.09 1.95
N SER A 263 -7.26 -25.62 3.15
CA SER A 263 -7.10 -24.24 3.55
C SER A 263 -6.76 -24.19 5.03
N LYS A 264 -5.99 -23.18 5.44
CA LYS A 264 -5.66 -22.94 6.84
C LYS A 264 -6.16 -21.59 7.28
N TYR A 265 -6.71 -21.57 8.48
CA TYR A 265 -7.11 -20.37 9.17
C TYR A 265 -6.19 -20.14 10.36
N HIS A 266 -5.70 -18.92 10.49
CA HIS A 266 -4.81 -18.46 11.55
C HIS A 266 -5.46 -17.27 12.23
N GLY A 267 -6.17 -17.51 13.34
CA GLY A 267 -6.81 -16.44 14.08
C GLY A 267 -7.82 -16.90 15.12
N PRO A 268 -8.54 -15.95 15.73
CA PRO A 268 -8.30 -14.50 15.62
C PRO A 268 -7.00 -14.09 16.33
N ILE A 269 -6.10 -13.39 15.65
CA ILE A 269 -4.87 -12.84 16.23
C ILE A 269 -5.17 -11.48 16.83
N LYS A 270 -4.89 -11.30 18.11
CA LYS A 270 -5.27 -10.11 18.89
C LYS A 270 -4.08 -9.34 19.45
N THR A 271 -2.92 -9.97 19.54
CA THR A 271 -1.73 -9.38 20.19
C THR A 271 -0.51 -9.34 19.27
N CYS A 272 0.42 -8.43 19.60
CA CYS A 272 1.71 -8.32 18.92
C CYS A 272 2.53 -9.62 19.02
N GLY A 273 2.42 -10.33 20.14
CA GLY A 273 3.11 -11.61 20.40
C GLY A 273 2.56 -12.76 19.56
N GLU A 274 1.25 -12.86 19.39
CA GLU A 274 0.60 -13.87 18.54
C GLU A 274 1.01 -13.70 17.07
N LEU A 275 0.92 -12.47 16.53
CA LEU A 275 1.39 -12.18 15.17
C LEU A 275 2.88 -12.51 15.02
N SER A 276 3.70 -12.10 15.99
CA SER A 276 5.13 -12.40 15.98
C SER A 276 5.46 -13.89 16.01
N SER A 277 4.59 -14.69 16.61
CA SER A 277 4.76 -16.14 16.68
C SER A 277 4.34 -16.79 15.38
N LEU A 278 3.21 -16.40 14.79
CA LEU A 278 2.78 -16.87 13.48
C LEU A 278 3.83 -16.59 12.40
N LEU A 279 4.34 -15.35 12.33
CA LEU A 279 5.31 -14.98 11.29
C LEU A 279 6.68 -15.66 11.45
N ARG A 280 6.96 -16.27 12.62
CA ARG A 280 8.17 -17.08 12.87
C ARG A 280 7.94 -18.57 12.64
N ASP A 281 6.69 -19.01 12.48
CA ASP A 281 6.39 -20.42 12.22
C ASP A 281 6.91 -20.79 10.82
N PRO A 282 7.87 -21.73 10.70
CA PRO A 282 8.35 -22.17 9.39
C PRO A 282 7.25 -22.83 8.55
N ASN A 283 6.17 -23.28 9.18
CA ASN A 283 5.02 -23.85 8.50
C ASN A 283 4.03 -22.78 8.04
N PHE A 284 4.20 -21.49 8.35
CA PHE A 284 3.31 -20.43 7.83
C PHE A 284 3.84 -19.84 6.52
N GLY A 285 2.94 -19.61 5.56
CA GLY A 285 3.27 -19.02 4.26
C GLY A 285 4.12 -19.91 3.35
N ASN A 286 4.19 -21.22 3.67
CA ASN A 286 4.91 -22.27 2.94
C ASN A 286 4.02 -23.51 2.70
N VAL A 287 2.74 -23.47 3.10
CA VAL A 287 1.91 -24.68 3.26
C VAL A 287 1.45 -25.29 1.94
N GLY A 288 1.54 -24.57 0.83
CA GLY A 288 1.08 -25.10 -0.45
C GLY A 288 -0.46 -25.18 -0.56
N CYS A 289 -1.19 -24.47 0.31
CA CYS A 289 -2.64 -24.28 0.28
C CYS A 289 -2.99 -22.79 0.49
N LEU A 290 -4.28 -22.43 0.44
CA LEU A 290 -4.72 -21.09 0.83
C LEU A 290 -4.56 -20.90 2.35
N GLU A 291 -4.04 -19.76 2.78
CA GLU A 291 -3.89 -19.41 4.19
C GLU A 291 -4.59 -18.08 4.48
N LEU A 292 -5.53 -18.08 5.42
CA LEU A 292 -6.25 -16.88 5.86
C LEU A 292 -5.83 -16.52 7.28
N VAL A 293 -5.38 -15.29 7.47
CA VAL A 293 -4.95 -14.73 8.75
C VAL A 293 -5.93 -13.64 9.15
N GLU A 294 -6.64 -13.83 10.26
CA GLU A 294 -7.54 -12.82 10.80
C GLU A 294 -6.82 -12.00 11.88
N LEU A 295 -6.66 -10.70 11.63
CA LEU A 295 -5.99 -9.75 12.49
C LEU A 295 -7.04 -8.84 13.14
N ILE A 296 -7.23 -8.97 14.45
CA ILE A 296 -8.15 -8.11 15.21
C ILE A 296 -7.43 -6.81 15.54
N LEU A 297 -7.99 -5.70 15.08
CA LEU A 297 -7.44 -4.36 15.26
C LEU A 297 -8.50 -3.44 15.92
N PRO A 298 -8.10 -2.41 16.66
CA PRO A 298 -9.07 -1.46 17.22
C PRO A 298 -9.81 -0.66 16.14
N PRO A 299 -11.10 -0.35 16.32
CA PRO A 299 -11.95 0.27 15.29
C PRO A 299 -11.47 1.58 14.68
N LEU A 300 -10.72 2.38 15.45
CA LEU A 300 -10.20 3.69 15.05
C LEU A 300 -8.68 3.71 14.90
N ASP A 301 -8.03 2.54 14.99
CA ASP A 301 -6.59 2.42 14.80
C ASP A 301 -6.26 2.39 13.31
N ALA A 302 -5.41 3.31 12.86
CA ALA A 302 -5.09 3.53 11.45
C ALA A 302 -3.68 4.12 11.28
N PRO A 303 -3.06 3.97 10.10
CA PRO A 303 -1.76 4.57 9.82
C PRO A 303 -1.85 6.10 9.93
N SER A 304 -0.76 6.74 10.38
CA SER A 304 -0.72 8.21 10.55
C SER A 304 -1.12 8.98 9.29
N ALA A 305 -0.79 8.44 8.10
CA ALA A 305 -1.20 9.00 6.82
C ALA A 305 -2.73 9.06 6.66
N VAL A 306 -3.44 7.99 7.05
CA VAL A 306 -4.92 7.93 7.00
C VAL A 306 -5.52 8.94 7.97
N ILE A 307 -5.00 9.03 9.19
CA ILE A 307 -5.52 9.97 10.20
C ILE A 307 -5.41 11.42 9.70
N LYS A 308 -4.26 11.79 9.13
CA LYS A 308 -4.03 13.14 8.58
C LYS A 308 -4.91 13.43 7.36
N THR A 309 -4.99 12.48 6.42
CA THR A 309 -5.82 12.60 5.22
C THR A 309 -7.31 12.68 5.57
N GLY A 310 -7.79 11.83 6.48
CA GLY A 310 -9.19 11.84 6.91
C GLY A 310 -9.61 13.18 7.54
N ALA A 311 -8.75 13.77 8.37
CA ALA A 311 -8.99 15.10 8.94
C ALA A 311 -9.06 16.20 7.87
N ALA A 312 -8.23 16.12 6.83
CA ALA A 312 -8.25 17.08 5.71
C ALA A 312 -9.54 16.96 4.87
N ILE A 313 -9.99 15.73 4.60
CA ILE A 313 -11.22 15.46 3.84
C ILE A 313 -12.46 15.92 4.62
N ASP A 314 -12.55 15.62 5.92
CA ASP A 314 -13.67 16.07 6.77
C ASP A 314 -13.78 17.60 6.76
N ALA A 315 -12.66 18.31 6.90
CA ALA A 315 -12.61 19.77 6.85
C ALA A 315 -13.07 20.31 5.48
N PHE A 316 -12.60 19.71 4.38
CA PHE A 316 -13.01 20.08 3.02
C PHE A 316 -14.51 19.87 2.79
N ASN A 317 -15.05 18.73 3.24
CA ASN A 317 -16.47 18.40 3.09
C ASN A 317 -17.37 19.34 3.90
N LYS A 318 -16.96 19.70 5.13
CA LYS A 318 -17.66 20.70 5.95
C LYS A 318 -17.66 22.08 5.28
N ALA A 319 -16.51 22.53 4.78
CA ALA A 319 -16.40 23.80 4.07
C ALA A 319 -17.31 23.86 2.82
N LYS A 320 -17.42 22.75 2.07
CA LYS A 320 -18.37 22.66 0.95
C LYS A 320 -19.83 22.66 1.38
N ALA A 321 -20.17 21.95 2.45
CA ALA A 321 -21.54 21.90 2.97
C ALA A 321 -22.01 23.29 3.47
N GLU A 322 -21.11 24.07 4.06
CA GLU A 322 -21.36 25.44 4.51
C GLU A 322 -21.52 26.44 3.35
N GLN A 323 -20.92 26.17 2.18
CA GLN A 323 -21.02 27.03 0.99
C GLN A 323 -22.33 26.86 0.19
N GLY A 324 -23.18 25.88 0.57
CA GLY A 324 -24.41 25.55 -0.15
C GLY A 324 -24.17 25.00 -1.56
N PRO A 325 -25.19 24.45 -2.24
CA PRO A 325 -25.04 24.07 -3.64
C PRO A 325 -24.78 25.33 -4.46
N SER A 326 -23.55 25.50 -4.95
CA SER A 326 -23.25 26.50 -5.97
C SER A 326 -24.15 26.20 -7.16
N GLY A 327 -25.19 27.04 -7.35
CA GLY A 327 -26.12 26.90 -8.43
C GLY A 327 -25.37 26.76 -9.75
N ILE A 328 -25.73 25.75 -10.51
CA ILE A 328 -25.46 25.68 -11.95
C ILE A 328 -26.12 26.92 -12.55
N GLN A 329 -25.39 28.01 -12.66
CA GLN A 329 -25.77 29.11 -13.55
C GLN A 329 -25.39 28.66 -14.95
N GLY A 330 -26.40 28.31 -15.73
CA GLY A 330 -26.24 28.02 -17.14
C GLY A 330 -25.74 29.23 -17.91
N ALA A 331 -24.92 28.94 -18.91
CA ALA A 331 -24.84 29.60 -20.20
C ALA A 331 -24.35 28.57 -21.22
#